data_AF-A0A948Q1B9-F1
#
_entry.id   AF-A0A948Q1B9-F1
#
_cell.length_a   1.000
_cell.length_b   1.000
_cell.length_c   1.000
_cell.angle_alpha   90.00
_cell.angle_beta   90.00
_cell.angle_gamma   90.00
#
_symmetry.space_group_name_H-M   'P 1'
#
loop_
_entity.id
_entity.type
_entity.pdbx_description
1 polymer ?
#
loop_
_entity_poly.entity_id
_entity_poly.type
_entity_poly.pdbx_seq_one_letter_code
_entity_poly.pdbx_strand_id
1 'polypeptide(L)'
;MAYIETVRGCPMRCSYCRYSQRGKKISFIGPEELGRRVQILMDRGAKNIRFVDPTFNANPAFRQILETLRSSNRNGRGAFFGEIQVIEEDFRSPQARSFLLPVLD
;
A
#
# COMPACT_ATOMS: atom_id res chain seq x y z
N MET A 1 -8.21 17.01 4.40
CA MET A 1 -7.26 15.91 4.10
C MET A 1 -7.43 14.85 5.16
N ALA A 2 -7.39 13.57 4.81
CA ALA A 2 -7.52 12.46 5.75
C ALA A 2 -6.33 11.51 5.63
N TYR A 3 -6.02 10.81 6.72
CA TYR A 3 -4.93 9.85 6.81
C TYR A 3 -5.48 8.48 7.19
N ILE A 4 -4.97 7.44 6.55
CA ILE A 4 -5.35 6.06 6.84
C ILE A 4 -4.11 5.17 6.87
N GLU A 5 -4.01 4.35 7.90
CA GLU A 5 -3.03 3.27 8.00
C GLU A 5 -3.72 1.97 7.53
N THR A 6 -3.08 1.28 6.59
CA THR A 6 -3.57 0.02 6.00
C THR A 6 -2.66 -1.16 6.30
N VAL A 7 -1.43 -0.90 6.76
CA VAL A 7 -0.43 -1.89 7.10
C VAL A 7 0.17 -1.57 8.46
N ARG A 8 0.13 -2.54 9.39
CA ARG A 8 0.87 -2.47 10.65
C ARG A 8 2.08 -3.38 10.58
N GLY A 9 3.26 -2.81 10.86
CA GLY A 9 4.53 -3.47 10.59
C GLY A 9 4.99 -3.25 9.14
N CYS A 10 6.27 -3.54 8.87
CA CYS A 10 6.87 -3.31 7.56
C CYS A 10 7.77 -4.51 7.21
N PRO A 11 7.69 -5.05 5.99
CA PRO A 11 8.56 -6.17 5.57
C PRO A 11 10.03 -5.74 5.46
N MET A 12 10.29 -4.45 5.32
CA MET A 12 11.63 -3.90 5.23
C MET A 12 12.36 -4.03 6.58
N ARG A 13 13.61 -4.49 6.54
CA ARG A 13 14.47 -4.65 7.73
C ARG A 13 15.57 -3.59 7.82
N CYS A 14 15.23 -2.33 7.50
CA CYS A 14 16.19 -1.23 7.53
C CYS A 14 16.80 -1.07 8.94
N SER A 15 18.13 -1.05 9.02
CA SER A 15 18.89 -0.96 10.28
C SER A 15 18.59 0.31 11.08
N TYR A 16 18.21 1.39 10.39
CA TYR A 16 17.91 2.70 10.98
C TYR A 16 16.43 2.91 11.31
N CYS A 17 15.53 2.04 10.86
CA CYS A 17 14.09 2.28 10.95
C CYS A 17 13.49 1.70 12.24
N ARG A 18 12.84 2.54 13.06
CA ARG A 18 12.12 2.07 14.26
C ARG A 18 10.79 1.39 13.97
N TYR A 19 10.25 1.55 12.76
CA TYR A 19 8.95 0.96 12.39
C TYR A 19 9.02 -0.56 12.26
N SER A 20 10.07 -1.08 11.61
CA SER A 20 10.32 -2.52 11.49
C SER A 20 10.58 -3.21 12.84
N GLN A 21 11.07 -2.45 13.83
CA GLN A 21 11.32 -2.93 15.20
C GLN A 21 10.05 -3.00 16.06
N ARG A 22 8.97 -2.33 15.65
CA ARG A 22 7.74 -2.18 16.45
C ARG A 22 6.76 -3.37 16.35
N GLY A 23 7.02 -4.35 15.49
CA GLY A 23 6.12 -5.49 15.32
C GLY A 23 6.82 -6.74 14.78
N LYS A 24 6.66 -7.87 15.48
CA LYS A 24 7.14 -9.19 15.02
C LYS A 24 6.30 -9.77 13.88
N LYS A 25 5.10 -9.23 13.65
CA LYS A 25 4.14 -9.69 12.65
C LYS A 25 3.62 -8.49 11.86
N ILE A 26 3.41 -8.69 10.57
CA ILE A 26 2.80 -7.71 9.68
C ILE A 26 1.32 -8.05 9.55
N SER A 27 0.45 -7.06 9.65
CA SER A 27 -0.97 -7.21 9.37
C SER A 27 -1.44 -6.19 8.35
N PHE A 28 -2.43 -6.61 7.57
CA PHE A 28 -2.96 -5.87 6.44
C PHE A 28 -4.48 -5.74 6.60
N ILE A 29 -5.06 -4.61 6.22
CA ILE A 29 -6.50 -4.56 5.94
C ILE A 29 -6.77 -5.09 4.53
N GLY A 30 -7.88 -5.81 4.39
CA GLY A 30 -8.35 -6.32 3.11
C GLY A 30 -8.97 -5.22 2.24
N PRO A 31 -9.11 -5.47 0.92
CA PRO A 31 -9.69 -4.50 -0.02
C PRO A 31 -11.11 -4.05 0.35
N GLU A 32 -11.97 -4.95 0.83
CA GLU A 32 -13.35 -4.62 1.22
C GLU A 32 -13.40 -3.59 2.36
N GLU A 33 -12.69 -3.86 3.46
CA GLU A 33 -12.61 -2.95 4.61
C GLU A 33 -11.93 -1.63 4.25
N LEU A 34 -10.91 -1.66 3.37
CA LEU A 34 -10.30 -0.45 2.84
C LEU A 34 -11.32 0.41 2.08
N GLY A 35 -12.10 -0.20 1.18
CA GLY A 35 -13.13 0.48 0.42
C GLY A 35 -14.18 1.14 1.32
N ARG A 36 -14.63 0.41 2.36
CA ARG A 36 -15.56 0.94 3.36
C ARG A 36 -14.98 2.15 4.09
N ARG A 37 -13.73 2.10 4.53
CA ARG A 37 -13.06 3.23 5.21
C ARG A 37 -12.88 4.43 4.29
N VAL A 38 -12.47 4.21 3.04
CA VAL A 38 -12.32 5.27 2.04
C VAL A 38 -13.65 5.96 1.79
N GLN A 39 -14.74 5.18 1.60
CA GLN A 39 -16.07 5.73 1.40
C GLN A 39 -16.49 6.62 2.57
N ILE A 40 -16.33 6.15 3.81
CA ILE A 40 -16.62 6.91 5.02
C ILE A 40 -15.85 8.25 5.06
N LEU A 41 -14.57 8.25 4.67
CA LEU A 41 -13.76 9.46 4.64
C LEU A 41 -14.25 10.44 3.55
N MET A 42 -14.56 9.92 2.36
CA MET A 42 -15.08 10.73 1.24
C MET A 42 -16.46 11.31 1.53
N ASP A 43 -17.35 10.55 2.18
CA ASP A 43 -18.68 10.99 2.60
C ASP A 43 -18.60 12.13 3.64
N ARG A 44 -17.53 12.14 4.44
CA ARG A 44 -17.20 13.24 5.37
C ARG A 44 -16.47 14.41 4.71
N GLY A 45 -16.38 14.43 3.37
CA GLY A 45 -15.81 15.53 2.60
C GLY A 45 -14.30 15.44 2.37
N ALA A 46 -13.65 14.31 2.66
CA ALA A 46 -12.23 14.15 2.35
C ALA A 46 -12.01 14.08 0.83
N LYS A 47 -11.35 15.11 0.27
CA LYS A 47 -10.91 15.15 -1.13
C LYS A 47 -9.50 14.60 -1.37
N ASN A 48 -8.70 14.50 -0.31
CA ASN A 48 -7.34 13.98 -0.36
C ASN A 48 -7.17 12.97 0.77
N ILE A 49 -6.84 11.72 0.42
CA ILE A 49 -6.58 10.65 1.37
C ILE A 49 -5.13 10.18 1.20
N ARG A 50 -4.34 10.26 2.28
CA ARG A 50 -2.96 9.78 2.31
C ARG A 50 -2.88 8.48 3.11
N PHE A 51 -2.37 7.44 2.45
CA PHE A 51 -1.92 6.21 3.07
C PHE A 51 -0.61 6.50 3.80
N VAL A 52 -0.59 6.29 5.12
CA VAL A 52 0.58 6.54 5.97
C VAL A 52 1.45 5.31 6.15
N ASP A 53 1.18 4.26 5.37
CA ASP A 53 1.96 3.03 5.38
C ASP A 53 3.39 3.32 4.90
N PRO A 54 4.42 2.79 5.59
CA PRO A 54 5.81 2.96 5.12
C PRO A 54 6.06 2.31 3.76
N THR A 55 5.24 1.32 3.40
CA THR A 55 5.32 0.61 2.13
C THR A 55 3.90 0.19 1.72
N PHE A 56 3.21 1.04 0.99
CA PHE A 56 1.80 0.85 0.65
C PHE A 56 1.57 -0.39 -0.23
N ASN A 57 2.53 -0.72 -1.10
CA ASN A 57 2.50 -1.92 -1.94
C ASN A 57 2.89 -3.22 -1.22
N ALA A 58 3.19 -3.19 0.08
CA ALA A 58 3.53 -4.41 0.84
C ALA A 58 2.33 -5.36 1.04
N ASN A 59 1.10 -4.90 0.81
CA ASN A 59 -0.08 -5.73 0.96
C ASN A 59 -0.16 -6.76 -0.18
N PRO A 60 -0.24 -8.08 0.08
CA PRO A 60 -0.35 -9.08 -0.97
C PRO A 60 -1.57 -8.89 -1.90
N ALA A 61 -2.61 -8.20 -1.44
CA ALA A 61 -3.79 -7.84 -2.21
C ALA A 61 -3.67 -6.45 -2.88
N PHE A 62 -2.45 -5.95 -3.12
CA PHE A 62 -2.22 -4.58 -3.62
C PHE A 62 -2.97 -4.28 -4.92
N ARG A 63 -3.02 -5.25 -5.84
CA ARG A 63 -3.77 -5.09 -7.09
C ARG A 63 -5.27 -4.87 -6.85
N GLN A 64 -5.88 -5.71 -6.00
CA GLN A 64 -7.28 -5.61 -5.63
C GLN A 64 -7.56 -4.29 -4.89
N ILE A 65 -6.61 -3.84 -4.06
CA ILE A 65 -6.68 -2.52 -3.42
C ILE A 65 -6.77 -1.40 -4.46
N LEU A 66 -5.92 -1.39 -5.48
CA LEU A 66 -5.97 -0.38 -6.55
C LEU A 66 -7.32 -0.42 -7.29
N GLU A 67 -7.85 -1.61 -7.54
CA GLU A 67 -9.18 -1.79 -8.16
C GLU A 67 -10.31 -1.26 -7.26
N THR A 68 -10.23 -1.48 -5.96
CA THR A 68 -11.15 -0.90 -4.96
C THR A 68 -11.06 0.62 -4.97
N LEU A 69 -9.85 1.20 -4.90
CA LEU A 69 -9.64 2.65 -4.89
C LEU A 69 -10.19 3.30 -6.16
N ARG A 70 -9.91 2.72 -7.33
CA ARG A 70 -10.48 3.15 -8.61
C ARG A 70 -12.01 3.13 -8.59
N SER A 71 -12.59 2.07 -8.03
CA SER A 71 -14.06 1.91 -7.96
C SER A 71 -14.71 2.91 -7.00
N SER A 72 -14.07 3.23 -5.88
CA SER A 72 -14.53 4.25 -4.92
C SER A 72 -14.41 5.68 -5.45
N ASN A 73 -13.57 5.93 -6.46
CA ASN A 73 -13.32 7.26 -7.02
C ASN A 73 -13.73 7.38 -8.50
N ARG A 74 -14.79 6.70 -8.92
CA ARG A 74 -15.26 6.70 -10.33
C ARG A 74 -15.55 8.09 -10.90
N ASN A 75 -15.91 9.06 -10.07
CA ASN A 75 -16.19 10.44 -10.48
C ASN A 75 -15.01 11.41 -10.28
N GLY A 76 -13.82 10.91 -9.94
CA GLY A 76 -12.60 11.72 -9.82
C GLY A 76 -12.67 12.82 -8.75
N ARG A 77 -13.56 12.71 -7.76
CA ARG A 77 -13.74 13.74 -6.72
C ARG A 77 -12.65 13.75 -5.64
N GLY A 78 -11.82 12.71 -5.58
CA GLY A 78 -10.73 12.60 -4.63
C GLY A 78 -9.39 12.23 -5.26
N ALA A 79 -8.32 12.41 -4.49
CA ALA A 79 -6.98 11.95 -4.82
C ALA A 79 -6.42 11.08 -3.70
N PHE A 80 -5.63 10.08 -4.10
CA PHE A 80 -4.99 9.11 -3.22
C PHE A 80 -3.48 9.27 -3.28
N PHE A 81 -2.82 9.21 -2.13
CA PHE A 81 -1.37 9.35 -2.01
C PHE A 81 -0.82 8.24 -1.13
N GLY A 82 0.29 7.62 -1.50
CA GLY A 82 0.94 6.59 -0.70
C GLY A 82 2.39 6.40 -1.12
N GLU A 83 3.20 5.89 -0.20
CA GLU A 83 4.61 5.60 -0.46
C GLU A 83 4.74 4.20 -1.07
N ILE A 84 5.28 4.12 -2.28
CA ILE A 84 5.61 2.86 -2.95
C ILE A 84 7.11 2.62 -2.78
N GLN A 85 7.48 1.40 -2.39
CA GLN A 85 8.88 0.99 -2.29
C GLN A 85 9.10 -0.26 -3.14
N VAL A 86 10.33 -0.48 -3.57
CA VAL A 86 10.72 -1.76 -4.16
C VAL A 86 10.78 -2.80 -3.04
N ILE A 87 9.98 -3.87 -3.14
CA ILE A 87 9.89 -4.95 -2.15
C ILE A 87 10.27 -6.29 -2.76
N GLU A 88 10.60 -7.27 -1.91
CA GLU A 88 10.99 -8.62 -2.35
C GLU A 88 9.92 -9.24 -3.27
N GLU A 89 8.64 -9.00 -2.98
CA GLU A 89 7.51 -9.47 -3.78
C GLU A 89 7.55 -8.98 -5.24
N ASP A 90 8.06 -7.78 -5.51
CA ASP A 90 8.15 -7.23 -6.88
C ASP A 90 9.07 -8.09 -7.76
N PHE A 91 10.11 -8.67 -7.16
CA PHE A 91 11.08 -9.55 -7.82
C PHE A 91 10.57 -10.97 -8.07
N ARG A 92 9.43 -11.35 -7.48
CA ARG A 92 8.85 -12.68 -7.65
C ARG A 92 8.04 -12.82 -8.94
N SER A 93 7.73 -11.72 -9.63
CA SER A 93 7.01 -11.78 -10.92
C SER A 93 7.90 -12.34 -12.05
N PRO A 94 7.34 -13.12 -13.00
CA PRO A 94 8.09 -13.64 -14.14
C PRO A 94 8.74 -12.52 -14.98
N GLN A 95 8.07 -11.38 -15.11
CA GLN A 95 8.60 -10.21 -15.81
C GLN A 95 9.76 -9.55 -15.05
N ALA A 96 9.73 -9.45 -13.72
CA ALA A 96 10.84 -8.85 -12.97
C ALA A 96 12.12 -9.69 -13.05
N ARG A 97 12.01 -11.02 -13.09
CA ARG A 97 13.17 -11.91 -13.23
C ARG A 97 13.94 -11.67 -14.52
N SER A 98 13.27 -11.41 -15.65
CA SER A 98 13.95 -11.19 -16.93
C SER A 98 14.74 -9.89 -17.01
N PHE A 99 14.42 -8.88 -16.18
CA PHE A 99 15.13 -7.61 -16.16
C PHE A 99 16.33 -7.58 -15.20
N LEU A 100 16.37 -8.47 -14.20
CA LEU A 100 17.30 -8.36 -13.07
C LEU A 100 18.30 -9.51 -12.95
N LEU A 101 18.03 -10.65 -13.60
CA LEU A 101 19.02 -11.71 -13.76
C LEU A 101 20.33 -11.23 -14.44
N PRO A 102 20.34 -10.28 -15.40
CA PRO A 102 21.59 -9.82 -16.01
C PRO A 102 22.44 -8.87 -15.15
N VAL A 103 21.96 -8.46 -13.96
CA VAL A 103 22.62 -7.45 -13.11
C VAL A 103 23.19 -8.09 -11.82
N LEU A 104 22.96 -9.39 -11.63
CA LEU A 104 23.42 -10.15 -10.47
C LEU A 104 24.53 -11.15 -10.80
N ASP A 105 25.09 -11.09 -12.01
CA ASP A 105 26.30 -11.81 -12.45
C ASP A 105 27.51 -10.85 -12.54
#